data_AF-A0A553C728-F1
#
_entry.id   AF-A0A553C728-F1
#
_cell.length_a   1.000
_cell.length_b   1.000
_cell.length_c   1.000
_cell.angle_alpha   90.00
_cell.angle_beta   90.00
_cell.angle_gamma   90.00
#
_symmetry.space_group_name_H-M   'P 1'
#
loop_
_entity.id
_entity.type
_entity.pdbx_description
1 polymer ?
#
loop_
_entity_poly.entity_id
_entity_poly.type
_entity_poly.pdbx_seq_one_letter_code
_entity_poly.pdbx_strand_id
1 'polypeptide(L)' 'MEKSQFEELKNGVQEIIDLIVAKHNKAANNKLLEISEKLDDFLDHSDEDEDLIEISKYQVLLNQLFQKINPEEVEGE' A
#
# COMPACT_ATOMS: atom_id res chain seq x y z
N MET A 1 17.74 3.28 0.05
CA MET A 1 16.77 3.91 0.98
C MET A 1 17.08 3.56 2.42
N GLU A 2 16.56 4.31 3.39
CA GLU A 2 16.74 3.94 4.81
C GLU A 2 15.76 2.82 5.22
N LYS A 3 16.23 1.86 6.03
CA LYS A 3 15.37 0.77 6.56
C LYS A 3 14.10 1.27 7.25
N SER A 4 14.15 2.47 7.82
CA SER A 4 13.02 3.17 8.47
C SER A 4 11.84 3.42 7.52
N GLN A 5 12.11 3.72 6.24
CA GLN A 5 11.07 4.02 5.24
C GLN A 5 10.27 2.78 4.88
N PHE A 6 10.93 1.63 4.69
CA PHE A 6 10.25 0.36 4.45
C PHE A 6 9.52 -0.17 5.68
N GLU A 7 10.03 0.10 6.88
CA GLU A 7 9.30 -0.19 8.11
C GLU A 7 7.99 0.62 8.19
N GLU A 8 7.99 1.87 7.74
CA GLU A 8 6.78 2.69 7.67
C GLU A 8 5.75 2.11 6.69
N LEU A 9 6.17 1.72 5.47
CA LEU A 9 5.29 1.05 4.51
C LEU A 9 4.70 -0.24 5.07
N LYS A 10 5.55 -1.06 5.69
CA LYS A 10 5.13 -2.31 6.33
C LYS A 10 4.09 -2.08 7.42
N ASN A 11 4.33 -1.09 8.28
CA ASN A 11 3.39 -0.75 9.36
C ASN A 11 2.07 -0.22 8.80
N GLY A 12 2.12 0.64 7.78
CA GLY A 12 0.93 1.14 7.10
C GLY A 12 0.10 0.03 6.46
N VAL A 13 0.76 -0.94 5.81
CA VAL A 13 0.10 -2.12 5.25
C VAL A 13 -0.59 -2.96 6.33
N GLN A 14 0.07 -3.20 7.46
CA GLN A 14 -0.54 -3.95 8.56
C GLN A 14 -1.76 -3.21 9.12
N GLU A 15 -1.69 -1.89 9.28
CA GLU A 15 -2.82 -1.08 9.72
C GLU A 15 -4.01 -1.19 8.74
N ILE A 16 -3.76 -1.18 7.42
CA ILE A 16 -4.81 -1.40 6.42
C ILE A 16 -5.45 -2.79 6.61
N ILE A 17 -4.65 -3.84 6.79
CA ILE A 17 -5.14 -5.21 7.02
C ILE A 17 -6.00 -5.28 8.29
N ASP A 18 -5.53 -4.68 9.39
CA ASP A 18 -6.26 -4.64 10.65
C ASP A 18 -7.61 -3.92 10.51
N LEU A 19 -7.64 -2.80 9.76
CA LEU A 19 -8.88 -2.08 9.46
C LEU A 19 -9.85 -2.90 8.60
N ILE A 20 -9.36 -3.66 7.62
CA ILE A 20 -10.18 -4.59 6.82
C ILE A 20 -10.77 -5.68 7.72
N VAL A 21 -9.96 -6.28 8.59
CA VAL A 21 -10.40 -7.32 9.54
C VAL A 21 -11.45 -6.77 10.51
N ALA A 22 -11.27 -5.53 10.96
CA ALA A 22 -12.23 -4.79 11.78
C ALA A 22 -13.48 -4.32 11.02
N LYS A 23 -13.57 -4.58 9.70
CA LYS A 23 -14.64 -4.14 8.79
C LYS A 23 -14.78 -2.61 8.69
N HIS A 24 -13.70 -1.89 8.93
CA HIS A 24 -13.62 -0.43 8.82
C HIS A 24 -13.19 -0.01 7.40
N ASN A 25 -13.90 -0.47 6.38
CA ASN A 25 -13.50 -0.35 4.96
C ASN A 25 -13.19 1.09 4.52
N LYS A 26 -13.95 2.09 5.00
CA LYS A 26 -13.68 3.50 4.68
C LYS A 26 -12.33 3.98 5.25
N ALA A 27 -12.02 3.60 6.49
CA ALA A 27 -10.75 3.95 7.11
C ALA A 27 -9.59 3.18 6.43
N ALA A 28 -9.80 1.91 6.12
CA ALA A 28 -8.84 1.10 5.36
C ALA A 28 -8.53 1.75 4.00
N ASN A 29 -9.56 2.23 3.27
CA ASN A 29 -9.39 2.88 1.98
C ASN A 29 -8.62 4.20 2.09
N ASN A 30 -8.95 5.03 3.09
CA ASN A 30 -8.22 6.28 3.35
C ASN A 30 -6.75 6.01 3.66
N LYS A 31 -6.47 4.99 4.49
CA LYS A 31 -5.10 4.61 4.84
C LYS A 31 -4.35 4.04 3.64
N LEU A 32 -5.04 3.25 2.80
CA LEU A 32 -4.48 2.74 1.56
C LEU A 32 -4.04 3.88 0.64
N LEU A 33 -4.87 4.91 0.45
CA LEU A 33 -4.51 6.09 -0.33
C LEU A 33 -3.27 6.79 0.24
N GLU A 34 -3.22 7.02 1.56
CA GLU A 34 -2.06 7.63 2.23
C GLU A 34 -0.76 6.85 1.97
N ILE A 35 -0.81 5.52 2.07
CA ILE A 35 0.37 4.67 1.88
C ILE A 35 0.75 4.56 0.40
N SER A 36 -0.22 4.57 -0.51
CA SER A 36 0.05 4.64 -1.95
C SER A 36 0.75 5.94 -2.35
N GLU A 37 0.30 7.09 -1.85
CA GLU A 37 0.96 8.39 -2.10
C GLU A 37 2.42 8.37 -1.62
N LYS A 38 2.67 7.85 -0.41
CA LYS A 38 4.05 7.70 0.11
C LYS A 38 4.90 6.74 -0.74
N LEU A 39 4.29 5.68 -1.24
CA LEU A 39 4.99 4.70 -2.07
C LEU A 39 5.40 5.31 -3.41
N ASP A 40 4.55 6.14 -4.00
CA ASP A 40 4.84 6.90 -5.21
C ASP A 40 5.98 7.91 -4.96
N ASP A 41 5.95 8.64 -3.84
CA ASP A 41 7.06 9.52 -3.43
C ASP A 41 8.39 8.76 -3.28
N PHE A 42 8.35 7.53 -2.73
CA PHE A 42 9.55 6.70 -2.60
C PHE A 42 10.05 6.21 -3.95
N LEU A 43 9.14 5.85 -4.86
CA LEU A 43 9.50 5.47 -6.23
C LEU A 43 10.21 6.59 -6.96
N ASP A 44 9.71 7.82 -6.85
CA ASP A 44 10.27 9.01 -7.51
C ASP A 44 11.68 9.38 -6.99
N HIS A 45 12.06 8.88 -5.82
CA HIS A 45 13.34 9.16 -5.18
C HIS A 45 14.29 7.96 -5.09
N SER A 46 13.92 6.83 -5.72
CA SER A 46 14.70 5.59 -5.66
C SER A 46 15.42 5.29 -6.96
N ASP A 47 16.75 5.17 -6.89
CA ASP A 47 17.61 4.82 -8.02
C ASP A 47 18.27 3.43 -7.87
N GLU A 48 18.16 2.82 -6.69
CA GLU A 48 18.77 1.51 -6.38
C GLU A 48 17.83 0.37 -6.81
N ASP A 49 18.33 -0.58 -7.60
CA ASP A 49 17.53 -1.71 -8.09
C ASP A 49 16.87 -2.51 -6.95
N GLU A 50 17.58 -2.71 -5.83
CA GLU A 50 17.05 -3.43 -4.67
C GLU A 50 15.84 -2.70 -4.04
N ASP A 51 15.91 -1.38 -3.98
CA ASP A 51 14.85 -0.52 -3.49
C ASP A 51 13.63 -0.55 -4.41
N LEU A 52 13.86 -0.43 -5.73
CA LEU A 52 12.81 -0.50 -6.75
C LEU A 52 12.07 -1.85 -6.71
N ILE A 53 12.82 -2.94 -6.55
CA ILE A 53 12.25 -4.28 -6.39
C ILE A 53 11.35 -4.33 -5.15
N GLU A 54 11.80 -3.80 -4.01
CA GLU A 54 11.01 -3.80 -2.79
C GLU A 54 9.76 -2.92 -2.91
N ILE A 55 9.87 -1.71 -3.47
CA ILE A 55 8.73 -0.82 -3.77
C ILE A 55 7.68 -1.55 -4.62
N SER A 56 8.10 -2.25 -5.68
CA SER A 56 7.17 -2.96 -6.56
C SER A 56 6.35 -4.04 -5.84
N LYS A 57 6.90 -4.68 -4.80
CA LYS A 57 6.16 -5.65 -3.98
C LYS A 57 5.05 -4.96 -3.20
N TYR A 58 5.33 -3.79 -2.64
CA TYR A 58 4.32 -3.00 -1.95
C TYR A 58 3.23 -2.49 -2.90
N GLN A 59 3.58 -2.10 -4.13
CA GLN A 59 2.58 -1.68 -5.14
C GLN A 59 1.58 -2.81 -5.44
N VAL A 60 2.09 -4.03 -5.67
CA VAL A 60 1.23 -5.21 -5.90
C VAL A 60 0.35 -5.50 -4.68
N LEU A 61 0.92 -5.41 -3.48
CA LEU A 61 0.19 -5.67 -2.25
C LEU A 61 -0.92 -4.64 -1.99
N LEU A 62 -0.64 -3.35 -2.17
CA LEU A 62 -1.64 -2.29 -2.03
C LEU A 62 -2.77 -2.47 -3.04
N ASN A 63 -2.47 -2.83 -4.29
CA ASN A 63 -3.50 -3.13 -5.28
C ASN A 63 -4.40 -4.31 -4.84
N GLN A 64 -3.82 -5.39 -4.30
CA GLN A 64 -4.59 -6.51 -3.76
C GLN A 64 -5.48 -6.10 -2.58
N LEU A 65 -4.99 -5.21 -1.70
CA LEU A 65 -5.78 -4.68 -0.59
C LEU A 65 -6.91 -3.78 -1.09
N PHE A 66 -6.67 -2.98 -2.12
CA PHE A 66 -7.69 -2.15 -2.75
C PHE A 66 -8.85 -3.01 -3.28
N GLN A 67 -8.54 -4.08 -4.03
CA GLN A 67 -9.55 -5.01 -4.53
C GLN A 67 -10.34 -5.70 -3.40
N LYS A 68 -9.71 -5.97 -2.26
CA LYS A 68 -10.40 -6.53 -1.08
C LYS A 68 -11.34 -5.52 -0.41
N ILE A 69 -10.96 -4.25 -0.39
CA ILE A 69 -11.77 -3.17 0.21
C ILE A 69 -12.93 -2.79 -0.70
N ASN A 70 -12.70 -2.76 -2.02
CA ASN A 70 -13.63 -2.29 -3.04
C ASN A 70 -13.92 -3.38 -4.10
N PRO A 71 -14.55 -4.51 -3.73
CA PRO A 71 -14.75 -5.64 -4.64
C PRO A 71 -15.65 -5.30 -5.84
N GLU A 72 -16.56 -4.34 -5.71
CA GLU A 72 -17.52 -3.97 -6.77
C GLU A 72 -16.94 -3.01 -7.83
N GLU A 73 -15.83 -2.31 -7.53
CA GLU A 73 -15.17 -1.40 -8.48
C GLU A 73 -14.28 -2.13 -9.50
N VAL A 74 -14.04 -3.44 -9.29
CA VAL A 74 -13.09 -4.25 -10.09
C VAL A 74 -13.80 -5.09 -11.16
N GLU A 75 -15.10 -5.37 -11.01
CA GLU A 75 -15.89 -6.20 -11.94
C GLU A 75 -16.53 -5.40 -13.10
N GLY A 76 -16.19 -4.11 -13.23
CA GLY A 76 -16.81 -3.18 -14.19
C GLY A 76 -16.08 -2.97 -15.52
N GLU A 77 -15.01 -3.72 -15.82
CA GLU A 77 -14.25 -3.63 -17.09
C GLU A 77 -14.56 -4.78 -18.06
#